data_AF-A0A4Q3UPJ1-F1
#
_entry.id   AF-A0A4Q3UPJ1-F1
#
_cell.length_a   1.000
_cell.length_b   1.000
_cell.length_c   1.000
_cell.angle_alpha   90.00
_cell.angle_beta   90.00
_cell.angle_gamma   90.00
#
_symmetry.space_group_name_H-M   'P 1'
#
loop_
_entity.id
_entity.type
_entity.pdbx_description
1 polymer ?
#
loop_
_entity_poly.entity_id
_entity_poly.type
_entity_poly.pdbx_seq_one_letter_code
_entity_poly.pdbx_strand_id
1 'polypeptide(L)'
;MTTTRLLSALGLLTLAASSLHAEDAAWWNKAWTQRQAITLDTAAAETTEATGPATVLVRLHDGNFQFANATEGGTDLRFIAADGKTQLPY
;
A
#
# COMPACT_ATOMS: atom_id res chain seq x y z
N MET A 1 36.82 42.55 -9.06
CA MET A 1 35.54 42.37 -8.33
C MET A 1 34.68 41.44 -9.17
N THR A 2 34.89 40.13 -9.01
CA THR A 2 34.11 39.23 -8.11
C THR A 2 32.80 38.77 -8.77
N THR A 3 32.92 37.76 -9.63
CA THR A 3 32.28 36.44 -9.49
C THR A 3 30.89 36.36 -8.84
N THR A 4 29.86 36.98 -9.43
CA THR A 4 28.48 36.96 -8.87
C THR A 4 27.51 36.01 -9.60
N ARG A 5 27.93 35.06 -10.44
CA ARG A 5 26.98 34.28 -11.27
C ARG A 5 27.10 32.76 -11.27
N LEU A 6 27.74 32.17 -10.26
CA LEU A 6 27.98 30.71 -10.24
C LEU A 6 27.60 30.02 -8.93
N LEU A 7 26.74 30.60 -8.10
CA LEU A 7 26.21 29.89 -6.92
C LEU A 7 24.71 29.55 -6.98
N SER A 8 23.95 29.99 -7.99
CA SER A 8 22.50 29.74 -8.02
C SER A 8 22.09 28.46 -8.75
N ALA A 9 23.03 27.70 -9.34
CA ALA A 9 22.71 26.53 -10.17
C ALA A 9 22.90 25.17 -9.46
N LEU A 10 23.30 25.14 -8.18
CA LEU A 10 23.54 23.89 -7.45
C LEU A 10 22.50 23.60 -6.35
N GLY A 11 21.50 24.46 -6.18
CA GLY A 11 20.56 24.38 -5.05
C GLY A 11 19.20 23.73 -5.34
N LEU A 12 18.91 23.29 -6.56
CA LEU A 12 17.51 23.00 -6.96
C LEU A 12 17.26 21.62 -7.60
N LEU A 13 18.10 20.61 -7.36
CA LEU A 13 17.87 19.26 -7.93
C LEU A 13 17.92 18.12 -6.91
N THR A 14 17.77 18.41 -5.62
CA THR A 14 17.70 17.38 -4.57
C THR A 14 16.45 17.55 -3.70
N LEU A 15 15.27 17.63 -4.32
CA LEU A 15 14.06 17.12 -3.67
C LEU A 15 13.73 15.78 -4.33
N ALA A 16 14.69 14.87 -4.17
CA ALA A 16 14.57 13.48 -4.55
C ALA A 16 13.36 12.89 -3.84
N ALA A 17 12.47 12.31 -4.66
CA ALA A 17 11.43 11.36 -4.32
C ALA A 17 11.26 11.12 -2.82
N SER A 18 10.32 11.82 -2.21
CA SER A 18 9.69 11.32 -0.99
C SER A 18 9.02 10.00 -1.37
N SER A 19 9.79 8.91 -1.29
CA SER A 19 9.22 7.59 -1.08
C SER A 19 8.30 7.75 0.10
N LEU A 20 6.99 7.74 -0.15
CA LEU A 20 5.99 7.49 0.87
C LEU A 20 6.35 6.11 1.43
N HIS A 21 7.28 6.08 2.38
CA HIS A 21 7.34 4.99 3.32
C HIS A 21 5.98 5.05 3.98
N ALA A 22 5.11 4.12 3.62
CA ALA A 22 4.04 3.74 4.51
C ALA A 22 4.77 3.38 5.81
N GLU A 23 4.75 4.30 6.78
CA GLU A 23 4.94 3.96 8.19
C GLU A 23 4.21 2.64 8.38
N ASP A 24 4.88 1.60 8.89
CA ASP A 24 4.25 0.30 9.16
C ASP A 24 3.14 0.56 10.17
N ALA A 25 1.96 0.88 9.62
CA ALA A 25 0.93 1.50 10.39
C ALA A 25 0.45 0.42 11.35
N ALA A 26 0.49 0.74 12.64
CA ALA A 26 0.27 -0.22 13.70
C ALA A 26 -0.90 -1.15 13.36
N TRP A 27 -0.59 -2.44 13.20
CA TRP A 27 -1.55 -3.45 12.74
C TRP A 27 -2.85 -3.37 13.55
N TRP A 28 -3.98 -3.28 12.83
CA TRP A 28 -5.29 -2.95 13.40
C TRP A 28 -5.69 -3.81 14.61
N ASN A 29 -5.28 -5.08 14.63
CA ASN A 29 -5.57 -5.99 15.74
C ASN A 29 -4.46 -7.03 15.94
N LYS A 30 -3.76 -6.96 17.08
CA LYS A 30 -2.65 -7.86 17.43
C LYS A 30 -3.05 -9.33 17.61
N ALA A 31 -4.33 -9.64 17.84
CA ALA A 31 -4.81 -11.01 17.92
C ALA A 31 -4.82 -11.71 16.54
N TRP A 32 -4.77 -10.93 15.46
CA TRP A 32 -4.76 -11.42 14.08
C TRP A 32 -3.32 -11.56 13.62
N THR A 33 -2.77 -12.76 13.76
CA THR A 33 -1.34 -13.02 13.53
C THR A 33 -1.01 -13.40 12.10
N GLN A 34 -1.98 -13.94 11.34
CA GLN A 34 -1.83 -14.23 9.93
C GLN A 34 -2.22 -12.99 9.11
N ARG A 35 -1.28 -12.49 8.29
CA ARG A 35 -1.49 -11.36 7.39
C ARG A 35 -0.72 -11.55 6.09
N GLN A 36 -1.33 -11.13 4.98
CA GLN A 36 -0.72 -11.11 3.65
C GLN A 36 -0.89 -9.72 3.05
N ALA A 37 0.19 -9.15 2.52
CA ALA A 37 0.12 -7.85 1.85
C ALA A 37 -0.47 -8.01 0.45
N ILE A 38 -1.45 -7.17 0.10
CA ILE A 38 -2.00 -7.08 -1.25
C ILE A 38 -1.63 -5.69 -1.79
N THR A 39 -0.82 -5.66 -2.85
CA THR A 39 -0.43 -4.41 -3.53
C THR A 39 -1.21 -4.28 -4.82
N LEU A 40 -1.86 -3.14 -5.01
CA LEU A 40 -2.53 -2.78 -6.26
C LEU A 40 -1.65 -1.80 -7.00
N ASP A 41 -1.06 -2.25 -8.12
CA ASP A 41 -0.31 -1.38 -9.01
C ASP A 41 -1.24 -0.83 -10.09
N THR A 42 -1.49 0.48 -10.03
CA THR A 42 -2.29 1.22 -10.99
C THR A 42 -1.45 2.10 -11.92
N ALA A 43 -0.12 2.02 -11.85
CA ALA A 43 0.76 2.91 -12.61
C ALA A 43 0.58 2.78 -14.13
N ALA A 44 0.26 1.57 -14.61
CA ALA A 44 0.00 1.31 -16.02
C ALA A 44 -1.35 1.85 -16.52
N ALA A 45 -2.23 2.33 -15.63
CA ALA A 45 -3.57 2.78 -16.00
C ALA A 45 -3.60 4.23 -16.55
N GLU A 46 -2.46 4.96 -16.52
CA GLU A 46 -2.29 6.35 -16.99
C GLU A 46 -3.49 7.28 -16.70
N THR A 47 -4.12 7.07 -15.55
CA THR A 47 -5.41 7.67 -15.26
C THR A 47 -5.22 9.04 -14.62
N THR A 48 -5.85 10.06 -15.19
CA THR A 48 -5.76 11.46 -14.74
C THR A 48 -6.89 11.87 -13.80
N GLU A 49 -7.90 11.02 -13.60
CA GLU A 49 -9.07 11.29 -12.76
C GLU A 49 -9.36 10.13 -11.81
N ALA A 50 -10.14 10.34 -10.75
CA ALA A 50 -10.46 9.26 -9.83
C ALA A 50 -11.22 8.13 -10.54
N THR A 51 -10.61 6.94 -10.66
CA THR A 51 -11.35 5.74 -11.05
C THR A 51 -12.34 5.42 -9.93
N GLY A 52 -13.61 5.21 -10.29
CA GLY A 52 -14.64 4.81 -9.33
C GLY A 52 -14.32 3.47 -8.63
N PRO A 53 -15.26 2.95 -7.82
CA PRO A 53 -15.05 1.68 -7.12
C PRO A 53 -14.77 0.53 -8.11
N ALA A 54 -13.81 -0.32 -7.77
CA ALA A 54 -13.44 -1.51 -8.56
C ALA A 54 -13.53 -2.77 -7.70
N THR A 55 -14.03 -3.86 -8.29
CA THR A 55 -14.05 -5.18 -7.64
C THR A 55 -12.72 -5.88 -7.87
N VAL A 56 -12.09 -6.35 -6.79
CA VAL A 56 -10.83 -7.11 -6.84
C VAL A 56 -11.09 -8.58 -6.53
N LEU A 57 -10.74 -9.48 -7.44
CA LEU A 57 -10.80 -10.92 -7.18
C LEU A 57 -9.56 -11.36 -6.40
N VAL A 58 -9.77 -11.87 -5.19
CA VAL A 58 -8.73 -12.49 -4.37
C VAL A 58 -8.86 -14.00 -4.46
N ARG A 59 -7.86 -14.67 -5.03
CA ARG A 59 -7.82 -16.14 -5.13
C ARG A 59 -6.97 -16.71 -4.00
N LEU A 60 -7.58 -17.56 -3.18
CA LEU A 60 -6.88 -18.33 -2.15
C LEU A 60 -6.55 -19.74 -2.67
N HIS A 61 -5.35 -20.23 -2.39
CA HIS A 61 -4.89 -21.60 -2.65
C HIS A 61 -3.76 -21.96 -1.68
N ASP A 62 -3.41 -23.25 -1.57
CA ASP A 62 -2.43 -23.73 -0.57
C ASP A 62 -1.02 -23.12 -0.68
N GLY A 63 -0.71 -22.49 -1.82
CA GLY A 63 0.54 -21.78 -2.03
C GLY A 63 0.56 -20.34 -1.48
N ASN A 64 -0.62 -19.77 -1.18
CA ASN A 64 -0.73 -18.39 -0.70
C ASN A 64 -1.58 -18.23 0.58
N PHE A 65 -2.23 -19.31 1.03
CA PHE A 65 -3.15 -19.30 2.16
C PHE A 65 -3.16 -20.66 2.86
N GLN A 66 -3.10 -20.68 4.21
CA GLN A 66 -3.17 -21.92 4.99
C GLN A 66 -4.59 -22.19 5.47
N PHE A 67 -5.39 -22.94 4.69
CA PHE A 67 -6.79 -23.22 5.02
C PHE A 67 -6.99 -23.95 6.36
N ALA A 68 -6.01 -24.73 6.81
CA ALA A 68 -6.07 -25.43 8.10
C ALA A 68 -6.14 -24.50 9.32
N ASN A 69 -5.72 -23.24 9.16
CA ASN A 69 -5.72 -22.23 10.22
C ASN A 69 -6.89 -21.25 10.12
N ALA A 70 -7.80 -21.46 9.16
CA ALA A 70 -8.93 -20.60 8.90
C ALA A 70 -10.24 -21.24 9.38
N THR A 71 -11.20 -20.39 9.73
CA THR A 71 -12.55 -20.82 10.08
C THR A 71 -13.27 -21.32 8.83
N GLU A 72 -14.09 -22.36 8.97
CA GLU A 72 -14.95 -22.84 7.89
C GLU A 72 -15.81 -21.67 7.35
N GLY A 73 -15.87 -21.56 6.01
CA GLY A 73 -16.56 -20.45 5.34
C GLY A 73 -15.83 -19.10 5.38
N GLY A 74 -14.63 -19.00 5.97
CA GLY A 74 -13.78 -17.80 5.89
C GLY A 74 -14.32 -16.59 6.66
N THR A 75 -15.12 -16.81 7.71
CA THR A 75 -15.71 -15.74 8.53
C THR A 75 -14.66 -14.91 9.29
N ASP A 76 -13.44 -15.43 9.35
CA ASP A 76 -12.23 -14.83 9.90
C ASP A 76 -11.32 -14.25 8.81
N LEU A 77 -11.85 -13.85 7.65
CA LEU A 77 -11.11 -13.03 6.68
C LEU A 77 -11.40 -11.54 6.92
N ARG A 78 -10.38 -10.69 6.85
CA ARG A 78 -10.51 -9.23 6.99
C ARG A 78 -9.62 -8.54 5.97
N PHE A 79 -10.14 -7.51 5.33
CA PHE A 79 -9.38 -6.63 4.44
C PHE A 79 -9.13 -5.31 5.13
N ILE A 80 -7.87 -4.92 5.23
CA ILE A 80 -7.43 -3.73 5.95
C ILE A 80 -6.79 -2.79 4.95
N ALA A 81 -7.17 -1.52 4.99
CA ALA A 81 -6.61 -0.49 4.13
C ALA A 81 -5.12 -0.29 4.41
N ALA A 82 -4.44 0.42 3.49
CA ALA A 82 -3.00 0.68 3.59
C ALA A 82 -2.59 1.48 4.85
N ASP A 83 -3.55 2.12 5.53
CA ASP A 83 -3.34 2.79 6.82
C ASP A 83 -3.20 1.83 8.01
N GLY A 84 -3.24 0.52 7.76
CA GLY A 84 -3.08 -0.55 8.75
C GLY A 84 -4.18 -0.61 9.82
N LYS A 85 -5.26 0.17 9.70
CA LYS A 85 -6.26 0.40 10.75
C LYS A 85 -7.70 0.29 10.26
N THR A 86 -7.98 0.74 9.05
CA THR A 86 -9.34 0.80 8.51
C THR A 86 -9.74 -0.55 7.92
N GLN A 87 -10.75 -1.19 8.49
CA GLN A 87 -11.34 -2.39 7.90
C GLN A 87 -12.25 -2.01 6.71
N LEU A 88 -12.04 -2.66 5.57
CA LEU A 88 -12.81 -2.47 4.35
C LEU A 88 -14.04 -3.41 4.32
N PRO A 89 -15.17 -2.99 3.71
CA PRO A 89 -16.29 -3.88 3.43
C PRO A 89 -15.91 -4.89 2.33
N TYR A 90 -16.44 -6.12 2.42
CA TYR A 90 -16.20 -7.22 1.48
C TYR A 90 -17.39 -8.18 1.40
#